data_AF-A0AAI9WLY5-F1
#
_entry.id   AF-A0AAI9WLY5-F1
#
_cell.length_a   1.000
_cell.length_b   1.000
_cell.length_c   1.000
_cell.angle_alpha   90.00
_cell.angle_beta   90.00
_cell.angle_gamma   90.00
#
_symmetry.space_group_name_H-M   'P 1'
#
loop_
_entity.id
_entity.type
_entity.pdbx_description
1 polymer ?
#
loop_
_entity_poly.entity_id
_entity_poly.type
_entity_poly.pdbx_seq_one_letter_code
_entity_poly.pdbx_strand_id
1 'polypeptide(L)'
;MCFHNMHCIAQLKIQFMPNSIIKYCFANCPESCKFRKSNAICGDKKAVIYALCKGLTRIFISRSQPFGKSYLISVYKEFFETGTCDYFGLDIDKRRIDRPYPVVRLDFSFCKHQKTIENFRAVFNTFITSAFSPLGFKFDPTHASIRFIDQLKYWLNTLEPNSIVLLIDDYDVLLTTHLDDPELFNQVSRVLGEFYAAIKECEGCLRFLFITGETRIGFDGIFGGFNIFEDITFDPDYGTLFGFTADEIESNFRDDLKNAEAVLNLSRKDLLNEMRRHYGGFSFDSEAETHIFCPSSVLQFLSHPEKGFQPYWHASEGERSELWNFIKSKALSSPDIFKARTSITMDELEGFSSGQNISLKALLVQTGCLTIKSKLNMAEVELGCPNKEVEHFLEQLCAEEKLKRGSPMH
;
A
#
# COMPACT_ATOMS: atom_id res chain seq x y z
N MET A 1 14.38 -21.66 -56.43
CA MET A 1 12.93 -21.47 -56.26
C MET A 1 12.39 -22.77 -55.69
N CYS A 2 11.67 -22.89 -54.58
CA CYS A 2 11.35 -22.08 -53.42
C CYS A 2 10.59 -23.05 -52.48
N PHE A 3 10.66 -22.83 -51.17
CA PHE A 3 9.92 -23.50 -50.08
C PHE A 3 10.46 -24.82 -49.55
N HIS A 4 10.65 -24.79 -48.22
CA HIS A 4 11.51 -25.60 -47.39
C HIS A 4 10.65 -26.23 -46.29
N ASN A 5 10.73 -27.55 -46.17
CA ASN A 5 10.73 -28.41 -44.98
C ASN A 5 9.76 -28.25 -43.78
N MET A 6 9.33 -29.44 -43.35
CA MET A 6 9.00 -29.92 -41.98
C MET A 6 7.57 -29.76 -41.44
N HIS A 7 6.76 -30.81 -41.67
CA HIS A 7 5.69 -31.22 -40.74
C HIS A 7 5.86 -32.71 -40.38
N CYS A 8 6.52 -32.96 -39.25
CA CYS A 8 6.42 -34.19 -38.47
C CYS A 8 7.01 -33.92 -37.08
N ILE A 9 6.21 -34.10 -36.02
CA ILE A 9 6.55 -34.74 -34.74
C ILE A 9 5.45 -34.44 -33.69
N ALA A 10 4.81 -35.53 -33.27
CA ALA A 10 4.33 -35.88 -31.92
C ALA A 10 3.28 -35.03 -31.17
N GLN A 11 2.13 -35.69 -30.98
CA GLN A 11 1.42 -35.74 -29.69
C GLN A 11 2.42 -35.84 -28.52
N LEU A 12 2.44 -34.84 -27.65
CA LEU A 12 3.10 -34.91 -26.34
C LEU A 12 2.32 -34.07 -25.31
N LYS A 13 1.68 -34.82 -24.42
CA LYS A 13 1.42 -34.56 -23.00
C LYS A 13 1.46 -33.09 -22.54
N ILE A 14 0.30 -32.65 -22.08
CA ILE A 14 0.13 -31.72 -20.96
C ILE A 14 1.10 -32.15 -19.84
N GLN A 15 2.21 -31.44 -19.74
CA GLN A 15 3.21 -31.59 -18.68
C GLN A 15 3.25 -30.26 -17.94
N PHE A 16 2.71 -30.30 -16.72
CA PHE A 16 3.00 -29.42 -15.57
C PHE A 16 3.99 -28.28 -15.85
N MET A 17 3.50 -27.05 -15.91
CA MET A 17 4.31 -25.87 -15.60
C MET A 17 4.09 -25.51 -14.12
N PRO A 18 5.12 -25.62 -13.27
CA PRO A 18 5.04 -25.31 -11.85
C PRO A 18 5.37 -23.84 -11.56
N ASN A 19 4.60 -23.23 -10.65
CA ASN A 19 5.02 -22.17 -9.71
C ASN A 19 5.84 -20.98 -10.25
N SER A 20 5.23 -20.08 -11.03
CA SER A 20 5.87 -18.82 -11.45
C SER A 20 5.02 -17.55 -11.29
N ILE A 21 3.93 -17.58 -10.50
CA ILE A 21 3.10 -16.39 -10.23
C ILE A 21 3.18 -15.91 -8.77
N ILE A 22 3.87 -16.64 -7.88
CA ILE A 22 4.07 -16.27 -6.47
C ILE A 22 5.44 -15.61 -6.32
N LYS A 23 5.57 -14.37 -6.81
CA LYS A 23 6.78 -13.55 -6.58
C LYS A 23 6.49 -12.08 -6.23
N TYR A 24 5.23 -11.67 -6.10
CA TYR A 24 4.88 -10.24 -6.02
C TYR A 24 4.29 -9.76 -4.69
N CYS A 25 4.22 -10.57 -3.62
CA CYS A 25 3.62 -10.10 -2.36
C CYS A 25 4.59 -9.40 -1.39
N PHE A 26 5.90 -9.41 -1.65
CA PHE A 26 6.88 -8.66 -0.86
C PHE A 26 8.05 -8.31 -1.78
N ALA A 27 8.05 -7.12 -2.39
CA ALA A 27 9.11 -6.68 -3.30
C ALA A 27 10.52 -6.63 -2.66
N ASN A 28 10.63 -6.87 -1.34
CA ASN A 28 11.88 -6.84 -0.58
C ASN A 28 12.21 -8.14 0.18
N CYS A 29 11.59 -9.30 -0.14
CA CYS A 29 12.10 -10.60 0.34
C CYS A 29 12.94 -11.25 -0.78
N PRO A 30 14.25 -11.52 -0.58
CA PRO A 30 15.04 -12.22 -1.57
C PRO A 30 14.43 -13.59 -1.89
N GLU A 31 14.64 -14.05 -3.13
CA GLU A 31 14.02 -15.26 -3.73
C GLU A 31 14.23 -16.58 -2.95
N SER A 32 14.99 -16.55 -1.86
CA SER A 32 15.16 -17.64 -0.90
C SER A 32 14.04 -17.75 0.16
N CYS A 33 13.15 -16.76 0.29
CA CYS A 33 12.01 -16.79 1.19
C CYS A 33 10.89 -17.74 0.67
N LYS A 34 11.15 -19.05 0.66
CA LYS A 34 10.11 -20.07 0.53
C LYS A 34 9.25 -20.06 1.81
N PHE A 35 8.37 -19.09 1.97
CA PHE A 35 7.34 -19.11 3.02
C PHE A 35 6.41 -20.29 2.75
N ARG A 36 6.72 -21.41 3.42
CA ARG A 36 5.82 -22.56 3.55
C ARG A 36 4.55 -22.07 4.25
N LYS A 37 3.40 -22.58 3.79
CA LYS A 37 2.07 -22.56 4.42
C LYS A 37 2.08 -22.34 5.94
N SER A 38 2.23 -21.11 6.40
CA SER A 38 1.88 -20.71 7.76
C SER A 38 0.52 -20.04 7.67
N ASN A 39 -0.43 -20.53 8.47
CA ASN A 39 -1.79 -20.02 8.57
C ASN A 39 -1.76 -18.65 9.27
N ALA A 40 -1.28 -17.62 8.58
CA ALA A 40 -0.69 -16.42 9.19
C ALA A 40 -1.67 -15.29 9.49
N ILE A 41 -2.99 -15.50 9.38
CA ILE A 41 -3.99 -14.46 9.67
C ILE A 41 -5.03 -14.98 10.66
N CYS A 42 -5.10 -14.33 11.82
CA CYS A 42 -6.03 -14.65 12.89
C CYS A 42 -7.49 -14.42 12.45
N GLY A 43 -8.42 -15.11 13.11
CA GLY A 43 -9.85 -15.06 12.84
C GLY A 43 -10.44 -13.64 12.84
N ASP A 44 -9.89 -12.72 13.64
CA ASP A 44 -10.41 -11.35 13.75
C ASP A 44 -10.16 -10.54 12.48
N LYS A 45 -8.97 -10.61 11.87
CA LYS A 45 -8.69 -9.96 10.58
C LYS A 45 -9.55 -10.51 9.45
N LYS A 46 -9.87 -11.82 9.47
CA LYS A 46 -10.80 -12.40 8.49
C LYS A 46 -12.17 -11.76 8.57
N ALA A 47 -12.64 -11.48 9.79
CA ALA A 47 -13.91 -10.81 10.01
C ALA A 47 -13.89 -9.37 9.50
N VAL A 48 -12.81 -8.62 9.76
CA VAL A 48 -12.64 -7.23 9.30
C VAL A 48 -12.55 -7.15 7.77
N ILE A 49 -11.68 -7.95 7.14
CA ILE A 49 -11.55 -8.03 5.67
C ILE A 49 -12.91 -8.35 5.03
N TYR A 50 -13.67 -9.27 5.63
CA TYR A 50 -14.99 -9.60 5.14
C TYR A 50 -16.01 -8.47 5.33
N ALA A 51 -16.00 -7.80 6.48
CA ALA A 51 -16.91 -6.69 6.77
C ALA A 51 -16.80 -5.61 5.68
N LEU A 52 -15.57 -5.30 5.25
CA LEU A 52 -15.31 -4.36 4.16
C LEU A 52 -15.93 -4.79 2.83
N CYS A 53 -16.00 -6.09 2.53
CA CYS A 53 -16.61 -6.60 1.29
C CYS A 53 -18.15 -6.60 1.27
N LYS A 54 -18.81 -6.31 2.39
CA LYS A 54 -20.28 -6.36 2.48
C LYS A 54 -20.91 -5.13 1.84
N GLY A 55 -21.90 -5.37 0.98
CA GLY A 55 -22.66 -4.29 0.35
C GLY A 55 -21.86 -3.53 -0.71
N LEU A 56 -22.34 -2.36 -1.12
CA LEU A 56 -21.74 -1.53 -2.16
C LEU A 56 -20.69 -0.60 -1.58
N THR A 57 -19.57 -1.14 -1.12
CA THR A 57 -18.53 -0.37 -0.43
C THR A 57 -17.53 0.27 -1.40
N ARG A 58 -17.15 1.52 -1.11
CA ARG A 58 -16.02 2.20 -1.73
C ARG A 58 -15.09 2.63 -0.60
N ILE A 59 -13.89 2.07 -0.54
CA ILE A 59 -13.00 2.21 0.60
C ILE A 59 -11.71 2.86 0.15
N PHE A 60 -11.25 3.79 0.96
CA PHE A 60 -9.90 4.31 0.88
C PHE A 60 -9.12 4.01 2.17
N ILE A 61 -7.85 3.66 2.01
CA ILE A 61 -6.93 3.55 3.14
C ILE A 61 -5.49 3.97 2.78
N SER A 62 -4.93 4.86 3.59
CA SER A 62 -3.51 5.19 3.60
C SER A 62 -2.77 4.40 4.67
N ARG A 63 -1.69 3.72 4.28
CA ARG A 63 -0.77 3.03 5.20
C ARG A 63 0.65 3.10 4.66
N SER A 64 1.64 3.16 5.55
CA SER A 64 3.05 3.12 5.16
C SER A 64 3.40 1.84 4.36
N GLN A 65 4.39 1.91 3.46
CA GLN A 65 4.82 0.82 2.56
C GLN A 65 5.00 -0.57 3.21
N PRO A 66 5.65 -0.73 4.38
CA PRO A 66 5.98 -2.05 4.94
C PRO A 66 4.78 -2.79 5.57
N PHE A 67 3.58 -2.20 5.55
CA PHE A 67 2.39 -2.75 6.21
C PHE A 67 1.55 -3.73 5.35
N GLY A 68 1.99 -4.07 4.14
CA GLY A 68 1.37 -5.15 3.36
C GLY A 68 0.10 -4.77 2.61
N LYS A 69 0.00 -3.54 2.12
CA LYS A 69 -1.15 -3.05 1.31
C LYS A 69 -1.44 -3.94 0.10
N SER A 70 -0.43 -4.22 -0.71
CA SER A 70 -0.54 -5.06 -1.91
C SER A 70 -0.91 -6.52 -1.62
N TYR A 71 -0.63 -6.99 -0.41
CA TYR A 71 -1.08 -8.30 0.05
C TYR A 71 -2.62 -8.30 0.18
N LEU A 72 -3.19 -7.30 0.84
CA LEU A 72 -4.64 -7.18 1.00
C LEU A 72 -5.36 -7.00 -0.35
N ILE A 73 -4.78 -6.23 -1.29
CA ILE A 73 -5.28 -6.13 -2.67
C ILE A 73 -5.34 -7.52 -3.34
N SER A 74 -4.32 -8.35 -3.13
CA SER A 74 -4.25 -9.70 -3.70
C SER A 74 -5.30 -10.63 -3.08
N VAL A 75 -5.54 -10.51 -1.77
CA VAL A 75 -6.62 -11.21 -1.06
C VAL A 75 -7.98 -10.84 -1.63
N TYR A 76 -8.28 -9.55 -1.79
CA TYR A 76 -9.55 -9.12 -2.39
C TYR A 76 -9.70 -9.60 -3.82
N LYS A 77 -8.63 -9.53 -4.62
CA LYS A 77 -8.66 -10.04 -6.00
C LYS A 77 -9.08 -11.51 -6.04
N GLU A 78 -8.38 -12.38 -5.32
CA GLU A 78 -8.69 -13.82 -5.29
C GLU A 78 -10.09 -14.10 -4.74
N PHE A 79 -10.46 -13.39 -3.68
CA PHE A 79 -11.77 -13.51 -3.03
C PHE A 79 -12.91 -13.18 -4.00
N PHE A 80 -12.84 -12.06 -4.72
CA PHE A 80 -13.87 -11.68 -5.68
C PHE A 80 -13.84 -12.51 -6.98
N GLU A 81 -12.66 -12.95 -7.45
CA GLU A 81 -12.55 -13.76 -8.67
C GLU A 81 -13.03 -15.20 -8.48
N THR A 82 -12.85 -15.79 -7.29
CA THR A 82 -13.12 -17.22 -7.07
C THR A 82 -14.22 -17.51 -6.05
N GLY A 83 -14.61 -16.51 -5.25
CA GLY A 83 -15.52 -16.63 -4.11
C GLY A 83 -14.92 -17.28 -2.87
N THR A 84 -13.72 -17.86 -2.97
CA THR A 84 -12.92 -18.32 -1.85
C THR A 84 -11.62 -17.56 -1.82
N CYS A 85 -10.96 -17.51 -0.68
CA CYS A 85 -9.54 -17.18 -0.63
C CYS A 85 -8.89 -18.29 0.18
N ASP A 86 -7.82 -18.90 -0.31
CA ASP A 86 -6.99 -19.84 0.47
C ASP A 86 -5.61 -19.23 0.77
N TYR A 87 -5.45 -17.94 0.51
CA TYR A 87 -4.17 -17.25 0.60
C TYR A 87 -3.68 -17.18 2.06
N PHE A 88 -2.52 -17.79 2.36
CA PHE A 88 -1.88 -17.80 3.69
C PHE A 88 -2.80 -18.18 4.87
N GLY A 89 -3.73 -19.11 4.66
CA GLY A 89 -4.64 -19.59 5.72
C GLY A 89 -5.80 -18.65 6.04
N LEU A 90 -6.06 -17.64 5.20
CA LEU A 90 -7.32 -16.89 5.15
C LEU A 90 -8.46 -17.75 4.61
N ASP A 91 -8.87 -18.82 5.31
CA ASP A 91 -10.08 -19.55 4.93
C ASP A 91 -11.31 -18.62 5.05
N ILE A 92 -11.68 -17.99 3.93
CA ILE A 92 -12.87 -17.15 3.78
C ILE A 92 -13.80 -17.89 2.81
N ASP A 93 -14.92 -18.42 3.32
CA ASP A 93 -15.85 -19.30 2.61
C ASP A 93 -16.81 -18.53 1.67
N LYS A 94 -17.10 -19.14 0.51
CA LYS A 94 -18.00 -18.74 -0.59
C LYS A 94 -19.40 -18.30 -0.20
N ARG A 95 -19.91 -18.73 0.96
CA ARG A 95 -21.25 -18.34 1.47
C ARG A 95 -21.40 -16.85 1.76
N ARG A 96 -20.38 -16.05 1.46
CA ARG A 96 -20.20 -14.67 1.90
C ARG A 96 -20.25 -13.64 0.76
N ILE A 97 -20.10 -14.04 -0.50
CA ILE A 97 -20.43 -13.22 -1.68
C ILE A 97 -21.50 -13.91 -2.52
N ASP A 98 -22.27 -13.12 -3.27
CA ASP A 98 -23.39 -13.62 -4.06
C ASP A 98 -22.95 -14.33 -5.34
N ARG A 99 -21.85 -13.87 -5.96
CA ARG A 99 -21.23 -14.49 -7.13
C ARG A 99 -19.77 -14.06 -7.28
N PRO A 100 -18.96 -14.76 -8.10
CA PRO A 100 -17.69 -14.23 -8.57
C PRO A 100 -17.87 -12.99 -9.45
N TYR A 101 -16.88 -12.09 -9.42
CA TYR A 101 -16.86 -10.83 -10.15
C TYR A 101 -15.58 -10.70 -11.00
N PRO A 102 -15.66 -10.11 -12.21
CA PRO A 102 -14.50 -9.58 -12.89
C PRO A 102 -13.79 -8.53 -12.02
N VAL A 103 -12.49 -8.74 -11.79
CA VAL A 103 -11.65 -7.82 -11.01
C VAL A 103 -10.68 -7.09 -11.93
N VAL A 104 -10.66 -5.77 -11.85
CA VAL A 104 -9.64 -4.91 -12.45
C VAL A 104 -8.71 -4.44 -11.35
N ARG A 105 -7.43 -4.81 -11.43
CA ARG A 105 -6.38 -4.32 -10.54
C ARG A 105 -5.52 -3.29 -11.26
N LEU A 106 -5.42 -2.10 -10.68
CA LEU A 106 -4.58 -1.01 -11.13
C LEU A 106 -3.47 -0.79 -10.10
N ASP A 107 -2.27 -1.29 -10.39
CA ASP A 107 -1.08 -1.01 -9.60
C ASP A 107 -0.31 0.13 -10.25
N PHE A 108 -0.38 1.33 -9.66
CA PHE A 108 0.17 2.53 -10.29
C PHE A 108 1.69 2.61 -10.20
N SER A 109 2.36 1.72 -9.45
CA SER A 109 3.81 1.64 -9.46
C SER A 109 4.39 1.31 -10.85
N PHE A 110 3.58 0.76 -11.77
CA PHE A 110 3.96 0.51 -13.17
C PHE A 110 4.01 1.77 -14.06
N CYS A 111 3.43 2.89 -13.62
CA CYS A 111 3.34 4.13 -14.42
C CYS A 111 4.27 5.25 -13.91
N LYS A 112 5.17 4.96 -12.97
CA LYS A 112 6.03 5.96 -12.29
C LYS A 112 7.14 6.55 -13.18
N HIS A 113 7.75 7.65 -12.71
CA HIS A 113 8.95 8.32 -13.26
C HIS A 113 8.84 8.80 -14.71
N GLN A 114 7.65 9.26 -15.12
CA GLN A 114 7.46 9.85 -16.44
C GLN A 114 7.98 11.29 -16.44
N LYS A 115 8.86 11.62 -17.39
CA LYS A 115 9.54 12.94 -17.39
C LYS A 115 8.73 14.06 -18.03
N THR A 116 7.69 13.73 -18.79
CA THR A 116 6.83 14.70 -19.47
C THR A 116 5.38 14.25 -19.40
N ILE A 117 4.46 15.21 -19.53
CA ILE A 117 3.03 14.93 -19.49
C ILE A 117 2.57 14.08 -20.68
N GLU A 118 3.19 14.22 -21.85
CA GLU A 118 2.85 13.44 -23.05
C GLU A 118 3.19 11.97 -22.83
N ASN A 119 4.37 11.68 -22.30
CA ASN A 119 4.78 10.32 -21.97
C ASN A 119 3.90 9.74 -20.86
N PHE A 120 3.62 10.55 -19.83
CA PHE A 120 2.70 10.14 -18.77
C PHE A 120 1.33 9.73 -19.32
N ARG A 121 0.71 10.58 -20.15
CA ARG A 121 -0.59 10.28 -20.78
C ARG A 121 -0.53 9.02 -21.64
N ALA A 122 0.52 8.84 -22.45
CA ALA A 122 0.66 7.66 -23.30
C ALA A 122 0.77 6.37 -22.47
N VAL A 123 1.63 6.36 -21.45
CA VAL A 123 1.82 5.20 -20.55
C VAL A 123 0.55 4.93 -19.74
N PHE A 124 -0.03 5.96 -19.14
CA PHE A 124 -1.26 5.85 -18.35
C PHE A 124 -2.43 5.31 -19.19
N ASN A 125 -2.68 5.88 -20.37
CA ASN A 125 -3.77 5.41 -21.24
C ASN A 125 -3.55 3.96 -21.69
N THR A 126 -2.30 3.58 -22.01
CA THR A 126 -1.95 2.21 -22.39
C THR A 126 -2.17 1.24 -21.24
N PHE A 127 -1.75 1.62 -20.02
CA PHE A 127 -1.91 0.83 -18.81
C PHE A 127 -3.39 0.60 -18.48
N ILE A 128 -4.19 1.67 -18.43
CA ILE A 128 -5.63 1.59 -18.18
C ILE A 128 -6.32 0.77 -19.28
N THR A 129 -5.99 0.99 -20.56
CA THR A 129 -6.55 0.18 -21.66
C THR A 129 -6.25 -1.31 -21.47
N SER A 130 -5.00 -1.64 -21.13
CA SER A 130 -4.58 -3.02 -20.93
C SER A 130 -5.32 -3.67 -19.76
N ALA A 131 -5.50 -2.95 -18.65
CA ALA A 131 -6.18 -3.43 -17.46
C ALA A 131 -7.67 -3.71 -17.69
N PHE A 132 -8.37 -2.87 -18.47
CA PHE A 132 -9.78 -3.06 -18.78
C PHE A 132 -10.05 -3.90 -20.04
N SER A 133 -9.02 -4.19 -20.85
CA SER A 133 -9.17 -4.98 -22.08
C SER A 133 -9.78 -6.38 -21.90
N PRO A 134 -9.53 -7.15 -20.81
CA PRO A 134 -10.15 -8.45 -20.62
C PRO A 134 -11.67 -8.35 -20.40
N LEU A 135 -12.16 -7.20 -19.97
CA LEU A 135 -13.59 -6.91 -19.82
C LEU A 135 -14.21 -6.36 -21.11
N GLY A 136 -13.42 -6.18 -22.17
CA GLY A 136 -13.88 -5.76 -23.49
C GLY A 136 -13.65 -4.29 -23.83
N PHE A 137 -13.01 -3.50 -22.96
CA PHE A 137 -12.64 -2.12 -23.30
C PHE A 137 -11.59 -2.09 -24.42
N LYS A 138 -11.81 -1.22 -25.41
CA LYS A 138 -10.87 -0.97 -26.51
C LYS A 138 -10.79 0.52 -26.73
N PHE A 139 -9.61 1.09 -26.53
CA PHE A 139 -9.34 2.48 -26.85
C PHE A 139 -9.13 2.62 -28.36
N ASP A 140 -9.85 3.55 -28.99
CA ASP A 140 -9.65 3.91 -30.38
C ASP A 140 -8.92 5.26 -30.49
N PRO A 141 -7.61 5.26 -30.83
CA PRO A 141 -6.83 6.49 -30.97
C PRO A 141 -7.15 7.27 -32.25
N THR A 142 -7.89 6.69 -33.21
CA THR A 142 -8.22 7.33 -34.49
C THR A 142 -9.34 8.37 -34.35
N HIS A 143 -10.17 8.26 -33.31
CA HIS A 143 -11.19 9.23 -32.96
C HIS A 143 -10.60 10.43 -32.20
N ALA A 144 -9.80 11.25 -32.90
CA ALA A 144 -9.11 12.42 -32.32
C ALA A 144 -10.05 13.45 -31.65
N SER A 145 -11.35 13.42 -31.96
CA SER A 145 -12.38 14.29 -31.35
C SER A 145 -12.86 13.83 -29.98
N ILE A 146 -12.55 12.60 -29.55
CA ILE A 146 -13.01 12.03 -28.27
C ILE A 146 -11.79 11.71 -27.42
N ARG A 147 -11.68 12.35 -26.25
CA ARG A 147 -10.54 12.10 -25.34
C ARG A 147 -10.60 10.66 -24.83
N PHE A 148 -9.43 10.11 -24.49
CA PHE A 148 -9.31 8.79 -23.87
C PHE A 148 -10.29 8.59 -22.71
N ILE A 149 -10.35 9.57 -21.81
CA ILE A 149 -11.18 9.48 -20.62
C ILE A 149 -12.68 9.44 -20.94
N ASP A 150 -13.11 10.16 -21.99
CA ASP A 150 -14.50 10.15 -22.42
C ASP A 150 -14.86 8.76 -22.99
N GLN A 151 -13.96 8.14 -23.78
CA GLN A 151 -14.17 6.76 -24.27
C GLN A 151 -14.28 5.73 -23.14
N LEU A 152 -13.40 5.84 -22.12
CA LEU A 152 -13.45 4.97 -20.95
C LEU A 152 -14.78 5.15 -20.20
N LYS A 153 -15.19 6.40 -19.96
CA LYS A 153 -16.46 6.75 -19.32
C LYS A 153 -17.65 6.18 -20.08
N TYR A 154 -17.70 6.33 -21.41
CA TYR A 154 -18.78 5.78 -22.22
C TYR A 154 -18.85 4.27 -22.10
N TRP A 155 -17.70 3.58 -22.14
CA TRP A 155 -17.65 2.13 -21.98
C TRP A 155 -18.05 1.67 -20.57
N LEU A 156 -17.60 2.33 -19.51
CA LEU A 156 -18.00 1.98 -18.14
C LEU A 156 -19.53 2.09 -17.95
N ASN A 157 -20.18 3.07 -18.60
CA ASN A 157 -21.63 3.22 -18.56
C ASN A 157 -22.41 2.13 -19.32
N THR A 158 -21.75 1.33 -20.17
CA THR A 158 -22.42 0.19 -20.82
C THR A 158 -22.40 -1.09 -19.98
N LEU A 159 -21.63 -1.11 -18.89
CA LEU A 159 -21.56 -2.25 -18.00
C LEU A 159 -22.83 -2.37 -17.14
N GLU A 160 -23.19 -3.61 -16.83
CA GLU A 160 -24.30 -3.88 -15.92
C GLU A 160 -24.05 -3.27 -14.52
N PRO A 161 -25.10 -2.85 -13.80
CA PRO A 161 -24.95 -2.37 -12.43
C PRO A 161 -24.28 -3.42 -11.52
N ASN A 162 -23.39 -2.96 -10.63
CA ASN A 162 -22.70 -3.81 -9.65
C ASN A 162 -22.08 -5.06 -10.30
N SER A 163 -21.37 -4.89 -11.40
CA SER A 163 -20.84 -6.00 -12.21
C SER A 163 -19.34 -6.17 -12.12
N ILE A 164 -18.59 -5.14 -11.69
CA ILE A 164 -17.12 -5.20 -11.65
C ILE A 164 -16.56 -4.79 -10.28
N VAL A 165 -15.37 -5.28 -9.98
CA VAL A 165 -14.58 -4.90 -8.81
C VAL A 165 -13.34 -4.14 -9.28
N LEU A 166 -13.09 -2.98 -8.70
CA LEU A 166 -11.93 -2.15 -9.01
C LEU A 166 -11.02 -2.04 -7.78
N LEU A 167 -9.78 -2.49 -7.92
CA LEU A 167 -8.75 -2.45 -6.88
C LEU A 167 -7.61 -1.54 -7.36
N ILE A 168 -7.29 -0.49 -6.63
CA ILE A 168 -6.25 0.48 -6.99
C ILE A 168 -5.17 0.44 -5.91
N ASP A 169 -3.94 0.15 -6.31
CA ASP A 169 -2.77 0.09 -5.41
C ASP A 169 -1.83 1.26 -5.66
N ASP A 170 -1.29 1.79 -4.56
CA ASP A 170 -0.39 2.95 -4.49
C ASP A 170 -0.85 4.14 -5.33
N TYR A 171 -2.08 4.62 -5.09
CA TYR A 171 -2.71 5.67 -5.87
C TYR A 171 -1.86 6.95 -5.99
N ASP A 172 -1.11 7.27 -4.94
CA ASP A 172 -0.35 8.50 -4.77
C ASP A 172 1.04 8.42 -5.42
N VAL A 173 1.52 7.23 -5.81
CA VAL A 173 2.88 7.05 -6.36
C VAL A 173 3.13 7.88 -7.62
N LEU A 174 2.08 8.13 -8.42
CA LEU A 174 2.18 8.94 -9.64
C LEU A 174 2.33 10.43 -9.33
N LEU A 175 1.97 10.87 -8.14
CA LEU A 175 2.17 12.24 -7.67
C LEU A 175 3.46 12.38 -6.87
N THR A 176 3.75 11.43 -5.99
CA THR A 176 4.91 11.50 -5.09
C THR A 176 6.24 11.44 -5.83
N THR A 177 6.28 10.87 -7.04
CA THR A 177 7.49 10.89 -7.90
C THR A 177 7.76 12.23 -8.60
N HIS A 178 6.89 13.23 -8.43
CA HIS A 178 7.00 14.54 -9.08
C HIS A 178 6.95 15.70 -8.06
N LEU A 179 7.33 15.46 -6.81
CA LEU A 179 7.28 16.47 -5.75
C LEU A 179 8.29 17.61 -5.95
N ASP A 180 9.35 17.37 -6.72
CA ASP A 180 10.38 18.35 -7.10
C ASP A 180 10.02 19.15 -8.36
N ASP A 181 8.98 18.75 -9.11
CA ASP A 181 8.46 19.45 -10.29
C ASP A 181 6.97 19.80 -10.09
N PRO A 182 6.67 20.97 -9.48
CA PRO A 182 5.29 21.41 -9.26
C PRO A 182 4.46 21.56 -10.54
N GLU A 183 5.09 21.86 -11.68
CA GLU A 183 4.39 22.01 -12.94
C GLU A 183 3.92 20.65 -13.45
N LEU A 184 4.81 19.66 -13.53
CA LEU A 184 4.46 18.31 -13.92
C LEU A 184 3.50 17.65 -12.91
N PHE A 185 3.72 17.85 -11.61
CA PHE A 185 2.81 17.40 -10.54
C PHE A 185 1.37 17.85 -10.82
N ASN A 186 1.17 19.15 -11.11
CA ASN A 186 -0.17 19.69 -11.36
C ASN A 186 -0.79 19.12 -12.65
N GLN A 187 0.03 18.87 -13.68
CA GLN A 187 -0.45 18.27 -14.92
C GLN A 187 -0.85 16.80 -14.73
N VAL A 188 -0.05 16.02 -14.00
CA VAL A 188 -0.37 14.63 -13.65
C VAL A 188 -1.60 14.57 -12.75
N SER A 189 -1.69 15.44 -11.74
CA SER A 189 -2.86 15.57 -10.86
C SER A 189 -4.14 15.83 -11.64
N ARG A 190 -4.11 16.66 -12.69
CA ARG A 190 -5.28 16.87 -13.58
C ARG A 190 -5.70 15.61 -14.32
N VAL A 191 -4.74 14.84 -14.87
CA VAL A 191 -5.05 13.58 -15.58
C VAL A 191 -5.66 12.55 -14.63
N LEU A 192 -5.11 12.42 -13.41
CA LEU A 192 -5.67 11.54 -12.38
C LEU A 192 -7.06 12.01 -11.93
N GLY A 193 -7.24 13.33 -11.78
CA GLY A 193 -8.55 13.91 -11.46
C GLY A 193 -9.62 13.60 -12.51
N GLU A 194 -9.28 13.69 -13.80
CA GLU A 194 -10.17 13.27 -14.88
C GLU A 194 -10.50 11.77 -14.81
N PHE A 195 -9.48 10.94 -14.53
CA PHE A 195 -9.67 9.50 -14.36
C PHE A 195 -10.65 9.18 -13.23
N TYR A 196 -10.39 9.67 -12.02
CA TYR A 196 -11.25 9.42 -10.89
C TYR A 196 -12.65 10.01 -11.10
N ALA A 197 -12.78 11.22 -11.65
CA ALA A 197 -14.08 11.80 -11.97
C ALA A 197 -14.94 10.87 -12.86
N ALA A 198 -14.35 10.24 -13.88
CA ALA A 198 -15.06 9.26 -14.70
C ALA A 198 -15.47 8.01 -13.90
N ILE A 199 -14.60 7.51 -13.02
CA ILE A 199 -14.94 6.39 -12.11
C ILE A 199 -16.10 6.78 -11.19
N LYS A 200 -16.14 8.02 -10.66
CA LYS A 200 -17.23 8.55 -9.84
C LYS A 200 -18.55 8.52 -10.58
N GLU A 201 -18.56 9.08 -11.78
CA GLU A 201 -19.78 9.22 -12.59
C GLU A 201 -20.32 7.87 -13.03
N CYS A 202 -19.44 6.87 -13.19
CA CYS A 202 -19.79 5.51 -13.56
C CYS A 202 -19.82 4.54 -12.38
N GLU A 203 -19.87 5.03 -11.13
CA GLU A 203 -19.72 4.17 -9.95
C GLU A 203 -20.80 3.08 -9.83
N GLY A 204 -21.94 3.24 -10.51
CA GLY A 204 -23.05 2.29 -10.50
C GLY A 204 -22.69 0.91 -11.08
N CYS A 205 -21.66 0.82 -11.92
CA CYS A 205 -21.14 -0.48 -12.39
C CYS A 205 -20.25 -1.17 -11.34
N LEU A 206 -19.76 -0.44 -10.34
CA LEU A 206 -18.81 -0.94 -9.34
C LEU A 206 -19.55 -1.66 -8.20
N ARG A 207 -19.34 -2.97 -8.13
CA ARG A 207 -19.70 -3.79 -6.97
C ARG A 207 -18.85 -3.43 -5.75
N PHE A 208 -17.57 -3.15 -5.97
CA PHE A 208 -16.59 -2.87 -4.91
C PHE A 208 -15.47 -2.00 -5.48
N LEU A 209 -15.06 -0.98 -4.73
CA LEU A 209 -13.91 -0.13 -5.02
C LEU A 209 -13.02 -0.09 -3.79
N PHE A 210 -11.75 -0.44 -3.94
CA PHE A 210 -10.77 -0.39 -2.86
C PHE A 210 -9.50 0.30 -3.34
N ILE A 211 -9.13 1.39 -2.68
CA ILE A 211 -7.99 2.23 -3.04
C ILE A 211 -7.01 2.26 -1.87
N THR A 212 -5.75 1.95 -2.15
CA THR A 212 -4.64 2.05 -1.20
C THR A 212 -3.63 3.10 -1.62
N GLY A 213 -2.96 3.70 -0.65
CA GLY A 213 -1.84 4.63 -0.87
C GLY A 213 -0.90 4.69 0.32
N GLU A 214 0.24 5.35 0.13
CA GLU A 214 1.16 5.66 1.23
C GLU A 214 0.78 6.96 1.90
N THR A 215 0.60 8.03 1.13
CA THR A 215 0.29 9.38 1.60
C THR A 215 -1.05 9.86 1.09
N ARG A 216 -1.52 10.99 1.63
CA ARG A 216 -2.67 11.76 1.15
C ARG A 216 -2.28 12.94 0.25
N ILE A 217 -1.06 12.96 -0.28
CA ILE A 217 -0.62 14.04 -1.17
C ILE A 217 -1.54 14.11 -2.40
N GLY A 218 -2.04 15.31 -2.69
CA GLY A 218 -2.93 15.56 -3.82
C GLY A 218 -4.30 14.88 -3.74
N PHE A 219 -4.66 14.27 -2.60
CA PHE A 219 -5.90 13.52 -2.41
C PHE A 219 -7.13 14.35 -2.80
N ASP A 220 -7.33 15.51 -2.18
CA ASP A 220 -8.48 16.39 -2.48
C ASP A 220 -8.50 16.87 -3.94
N GLY A 221 -7.32 17.07 -4.54
CA GLY A 221 -7.19 17.54 -5.91
C GLY A 221 -7.61 16.50 -6.96
N ILE A 222 -7.25 15.24 -6.75
CA ILE A 222 -7.58 14.16 -7.70
C ILE A 222 -8.95 13.54 -7.43
N PHE A 223 -9.41 13.56 -6.18
CA PHE A 223 -10.71 13.02 -5.82
C PHE A 223 -11.82 14.08 -5.91
N GLY A 224 -11.51 15.38 -5.83
CA GLY A 224 -12.45 16.45 -6.19
C GLY A 224 -13.78 16.37 -5.41
N GLY A 225 -13.73 16.15 -4.10
CA GLY A 225 -14.92 15.93 -3.27
C GLY A 225 -15.60 14.59 -3.56
N PHE A 226 -14.82 13.53 -3.78
CA PHE A 226 -15.27 12.14 -3.87
C PHE A 226 -15.80 11.65 -2.51
N ASN A 227 -16.97 12.16 -2.12
CA ASN A 227 -17.60 11.87 -0.84
C ASN A 227 -18.22 10.47 -0.74
N ILE A 228 -17.98 9.59 -1.71
CA ILE A 228 -18.49 8.21 -1.69
C ILE A 228 -17.55 7.24 -0.99
N PHE A 229 -16.30 7.65 -0.70
CA PHE A 229 -15.36 6.79 0.01
C PHE A 229 -15.66 6.78 1.51
N GLU A 230 -15.68 5.57 2.06
CA GLU A 230 -15.40 5.35 3.46
C GLU A 230 -13.89 5.35 3.66
N ASP A 231 -13.38 6.38 4.32
CA ASP A 231 -11.97 6.50 4.64
C ASP A 231 -11.67 5.85 5.99
N ILE A 232 -11.11 4.65 5.95
CA ILE A 232 -10.84 3.84 7.14
C ILE A 232 -9.41 4.06 7.67
N THR A 233 -8.71 5.09 7.21
CA THR A 233 -7.30 5.33 7.54
C THR A 233 -7.08 5.52 9.04
N PHE A 234 -7.92 6.26 9.74
CA PHE A 234 -7.74 6.48 11.19
C PHE A 234 -8.83 5.83 12.04
N ASP A 235 -9.63 4.95 11.43
CA ASP A 235 -10.76 4.32 12.07
C ASP A 235 -10.30 3.18 13.02
N PRO A 236 -10.70 3.23 14.32
CA PRO A 236 -10.37 2.20 15.32
C PRO A 236 -10.80 0.79 14.97
N ASP A 237 -11.92 0.61 14.27
CA ASP A 237 -12.44 -0.72 13.92
C ASP A 237 -11.48 -1.46 12.96
N TYR A 238 -10.62 -0.71 12.26
CA TYR A 238 -9.66 -1.22 11.29
C TYR A 238 -8.20 -1.08 11.76
N GLY A 239 -7.95 -0.73 13.02
CA GLY A 239 -6.60 -0.54 13.58
C GLY A 239 -5.72 -1.79 13.47
N THR A 240 -6.33 -2.99 13.51
CA THR A 240 -5.63 -4.27 13.36
C THR A 240 -5.52 -4.77 11.93
N LEU A 241 -6.14 -4.09 10.94
CA LEU A 241 -6.25 -4.59 9.56
C LEU A 241 -4.88 -4.81 8.90
N PHE A 242 -3.93 -3.93 9.20
CA PHE A 242 -2.55 -4.00 8.75
C PHE A 242 -1.65 -4.26 9.96
N GLY A 243 -0.50 -4.91 9.78
CA GLY A 243 0.39 -5.23 10.90
C GLY A 243 0.17 -6.62 11.50
N PHE A 244 0.86 -6.93 12.59
CA PHE A 244 0.55 -8.08 13.44
C PHE A 244 0.25 -7.63 14.87
N THR A 245 -0.73 -8.22 15.54
CA THR A 245 -0.86 -8.10 17.00
C THR A 245 0.12 -9.03 17.71
N ALA A 246 0.34 -8.82 19.01
CA ALA A 246 1.16 -9.74 19.80
C ALA A 246 0.59 -11.17 19.78
N ASP A 247 -0.73 -11.30 19.94
CA ASP A 247 -1.42 -12.60 19.93
C ASP A 247 -1.31 -13.30 18.57
N GLU A 248 -1.37 -12.55 17.47
CA GLU A 248 -1.12 -13.07 16.13
C GLU A 248 0.32 -13.58 15.98
N ILE A 249 1.29 -12.84 16.52
CA ILE A 249 2.69 -13.27 16.49
C ILE A 249 2.85 -14.59 17.25
N GLU A 250 2.32 -14.66 18.47
CA GLU A 250 2.41 -15.82 19.34
C GLU A 250 1.68 -17.05 18.80
N SER A 251 0.55 -16.87 18.12
CA SER A 251 -0.24 -17.95 17.55
C SER A 251 0.33 -18.47 16.23
N ASN A 252 0.74 -17.57 15.34
CA ASN A 252 1.06 -17.92 13.95
C ASN A 252 2.54 -18.27 13.72
N PHE A 253 3.46 -17.76 14.54
CA PHE A 253 4.91 -17.95 14.37
C PHE A 253 5.53 -18.75 15.51
N ARG A 254 4.79 -19.72 16.08
CA ARG A 254 5.22 -20.46 17.28
C ARG A 254 6.60 -21.09 17.14
N ASP A 255 6.86 -21.75 16.02
CA ASP A 255 8.11 -22.47 15.79
C ASP A 255 9.25 -21.51 15.43
N ASP A 256 8.98 -20.44 14.68
CA ASP A 256 9.96 -19.38 14.41
C ASP A 256 10.37 -18.67 15.71
N LEU A 257 9.42 -18.40 16.60
CA LEU A 257 9.69 -17.85 17.92
C LEU A 257 10.54 -18.80 18.77
N LYS A 258 10.28 -20.12 18.75
CA LYS A 258 11.13 -21.10 19.45
C LYS A 258 12.56 -21.09 18.92
N ASN A 259 12.73 -20.96 17.61
CA ASN A 259 14.04 -20.83 17.00
C ASN A 259 14.74 -19.56 17.49
N ALA A 260 14.05 -18.41 17.46
CA ALA A 260 14.60 -17.14 17.95
C ALA A 260 14.95 -17.17 19.46
N GLU A 261 14.13 -17.80 20.30
CA GLU A 261 14.40 -18.01 21.73
C GLU A 261 15.71 -18.78 21.94
N ALA A 262 15.91 -19.86 21.19
CA ALA A 262 17.11 -20.69 21.28
C ALA A 262 18.36 -19.96 20.76
N VAL A 263 18.25 -19.24 19.65
CA VAL A 263 19.36 -18.51 19.02
C VAL A 263 19.82 -17.32 19.88
N LEU A 264 18.87 -16.56 20.43
CA LEU A 264 19.18 -15.36 21.22
C LEU A 264 19.31 -15.63 22.72
N ASN A 265 19.03 -16.87 23.16
CA ASN A 265 18.99 -17.25 24.56
C ASN A 265 18.07 -16.34 25.39
N LEU A 266 16.85 -16.12 24.88
CA LEU A 266 15.82 -15.28 25.51
C LEU A 266 14.60 -16.13 25.89
N SER A 267 13.93 -15.75 26.98
CA SER A 267 12.60 -16.31 27.28
C SER A 267 11.57 -15.78 26.28
N ARG A 268 10.45 -16.49 26.10
CA ARG A 268 9.32 -16.04 25.26
C ARG A 268 8.92 -14.60 25.54
N LYS A 269 8.81 -14.27 26.83
CA LYS A 269 8.39 -12.95 27.31
C LYS A 269 9.41 -11.88 26.94
N ASP A 270 10.70 -12.17 27.14
CA ASP A 270 11.77 -11.20 26.85
C ASP A 270 11.93 -11.00 25.35
N LEU A 271 11.84 -12.07 24.56
CA LEU A 271 11.83 -12.02 23.10
C LEU A 271 10.70 -11.11 22.58
N LEU A 272 9.46 -11.32 23.02
CA LEU A 272 8.33 -10.50 22.60
C LEU A 272 8.45 -9.05 23.06
N ASN A 273 9.04 -8.80 24.23
CA ASN A 273 9.29 -7.44 24.71
C ASN A 273 10.34 -6.73 23.84
N GLU A 274 11.42 -7.41 23.46
CA GLU A 274 12.42 -6.85 22.54
C GLU A 274 11.85 -6.66 21.14
N MET A 275 11.10 -7.64 20.61
CA MET A 275 10.37 -7.47 19.35
C MET A 275 9.43 -6.25 19.42
N ARG A 276 8.74 -6.01 20.54
CA ARG A 276 7.85 -4.84 20.68
C ARG A 276 8.65 -3.53 20.67
N ARG A 277 9.79 -3.50 21.35
CA ARG A 277 10.71 -2.34 21.39
C ARG A 277 11.32 -2.02 20.02
N HIS A 278 11.56 -3.04 19.21
CA HIS A 278 12.25 -2.89 17.93
C HIS A 278 11.31 -2.78 16.74
N TYR A 279 10.19 -3.50 16.73
CA TYR A 279 9.31 -3.69 15.56
C TYR A 279 7.83 -3.37 15.83
N GLY A 280 7.47 -3.17 17.10
CA GLY A 280 6.10 -2.90 17.55
C GLY A 280 5.76 -1.41 17.64
N GLY A 281 4.69 -1.10 18.37
CA GLY A 281 4.42 0.25 18.87
C GLY A 281 3.76 1.21 17.89
N PHE A 282 3.32 0.72 16.73
CA PHE A 282 2.52 1.48 15.77
C PHE A 282 1.05 1.45 16.18
N SER A 283 0.41 2.61 16.23
CA SER A 283 -1.04 2.80 16.19
C SER A 283 -1.39 3.79 15.09
N PHE A 284 -2.40 3.43 14.31
CA PHE A 284 -2.94 4.26 13.24
C PHE A 284 -4.40 4.64 13.50
N ASP A 285 -5.00 4.18 14.59
CA ASP A 285 -6.35 4.55 14.94
C ASP A 285 -6.40 5.82 15.79
N SER A 286 -7.48 6.59 15.66
CA SER A 286 -7.66 7.87 16.35
C SER A 286 -7.73 7.77 17.87
N GLU A 287 -8.05 6.58 18.41
CA GLU A 287 -8.17 6.35 19.85
C GLU A 287 -6.86 5.85 20.48
N ALA A 288 -5.86 5.48 19.67
CA ALA A 288 -4.63 4.83 20.09
C ALA A 288 -4.85 3.49 20.83
N GLU A 289 -5.95 2.80 20.55
CA GLU A 289 -6.33 1.56 21.22
C GLU A 289 -5.56 0.35 20.69
N THR A 290 -5.21 0.38 19.40
CA THR A 290 -4.52 -0.74 18.75
C THR A 290 -3.03 -0.48 18.60
N HIS A 291 -2.21 -1.42 19.08
CA HIS A 291 -0.78 -1.42 18.84
C HIS A 291 -0.33 -2.67 18.08
N ILE A 292 0.21 -2.44 16.89
CA ILE A 292 0.65 -3.49 15.97
C ILE A 292 2.16 -3.46 15.76
N PHE A 293 2.66 -4.59 15.25
CA PHE A 293 4.01 -4.77 14.77
C PHE A 293 4.06 -4.59 13.25
N CYS A 294 5.17 -4.02 12.77
CA CYS A 294 5.49 -3.95 11.36
C CYS A 294 5.66 -5.37 10.78
N PRO A 295 4.86 -5.79 9.76
CA PRO A 295 4.94 -7.13 9.21
C PRO A 295 6.30 -7.45 8.60
N SER A 296 6.84 -6.55 7.77
CA SER A 296 8.12 -6.78 7.10
C SER A 296 9.26 -6.97 8.11
N SER A 297 9.32 -6.12 9.15
CA SER A 297 10.35 -6.20 10.18
C SER A 297 10.27 -7.48 10.99
N VAL A 298 9.06 -7.89 11.40
CA VAL A 298 8.84 -9.15 12.12
C VAL A 298 9.25 -10.35 11.26
N LEU A 299 8.84 -10.39 9.99
CA LEU A 299 9.17 -11.49 9.10
C LEU A 299 10.68 -11.58 8.82
N GLN A 300 11.35 -10.44 8.64
CA GLN A 300 12.81 -10.40 8.44
C GLN A 300 13.57 -10.86 9.68
N PHE A 301 13.15 -10.41 10.87
CA PHE A 301 13.71 -10.84 12.14
C PHE A 301 13.56 -12.35 12.36
N LEU A 302 12.34 -12.87 12.21
CA LEU A 302 12.05 -14.30 12.41
C LEU A 302 12.77 -15.19 11.40
N SER A 303 13.05 -14.68 10.20
CA SER A 303 13.82 -15.40 9.18
C SER A 303 15.33 -15.42 9.46
N HIS A 304 15.84 -14.45 10.22
CA HIS A 304 17.27 -14.28 10.48
C HIS A 304 17.57 -13.91 11.96
N PRO A 305 17.07 -14.67 12.95
CA PRO A 305 17.24 -14.31 14.36
C PRO A 305 18.72 -14.27 14.77
N GLU A 306 19.61 -14.95 14.06
CA GLU A 306 21.06 -14.93 14.29
C GLU A 306 21.69 -13.54 14.08
N LYS A 307 21.03 -12.65 13.33
CA LYS A 307 21.47 -11.26 13.16
C LYS A 307 21.05 -10.37 14.32
N GLY A 308 20.24 -10.87 15.26
CA GLY A 308 19.66 -10.07 16.34
C GLY A 308 18.66 -9.03 15.84
N PHE A 309 18.38 -8.04 16.68
CA PHE A 309 17.36 -7.02 16.42
C PHE A 309 17.87 -5.91 15.49
N GLN A 310 18.03 -6.21 14.20
CA GLN A 310 18.45 -5.25 13.18
C GLN A 310 17.29 -4.31 12.76
N PRO A 311 17.59 -3.08 12.28
CA PRO A 311 16.59 -2.17 11.74
C PRO A 311 16.16 -2.61 10.34
N TYR A 312 14.91 -3.07 10.19
CA TYR A 312 14.40 -3.62 8.93
C TYR A 312 13.39 -2.70 8.23
N TRP A 313 12.82 -1.74 8.97
CA TRP A 313 11.78 -0.81 8.53
C TRP A 313 12.01 -0.20 7.14
N HIS A 314 13.26 0.13 6.79
CA HIS A 314 13.60 0.81 5.53
C HIS A 314 14.63 0.09 4.63
N ALA A 315 14.96 -1.17 4.91
CA ALA A 315 16.19 -1.81 4.45
C ALA A 315 16.35 -2.08 2.93
N SER A 316 15.60 -1.46 2.01
CA SER A 316 15.76 -1.81 0.59
C SER A 316 15.38 -0.82 -0.52
N GLU A 317 14.61 0.28 -0.30
CA GLU A 317 14.26 1.17 -1.44
C GLU A 317 14.21 2.69 -1.13
N GLY A 318 14.20 3.11 0.13
CA GLY A 318 13.70 4.45 0.51
C GLY A 318 14.69 5.62 0.54
N GLU A 319 16.00 5.42 0.67
CA GLU A 319 16.91 6.56 0.91
C GLU A 319 17.00 7.57 -0.25
N ARG A 320 16.41 7.26 -1.42
CA ARG A 320 16.49 8.08 -2.65
C ARG A 320 15.15 8.36 -3.35
N SER A 321 14.00 8.08 -2.74
CA SER A 321 12.72 8.48 -3.37
C SER A 321 12.52 9.99 -3.32
N GLU A 322 11.81 10.54 -4.30
CA GLU A 322 11.43 11.96 -4.35
C GLU A 322 10.61 12.37 -3.11
N LEU A 323 9.76 11.47 -2.58
CA LEU A 323 9.04 11.65 -1.32
C LEU A 323 9.97 11.83 -0.13
N TRP A 324 11.01 11.00 -0.02
CA TRP A 324 11.98 11.11 1.06
C TRP A 324 12.84 12.36 0.94
N ASN A 325 13.23 12.75 -0.28
CA ASN A 325 13.91 14.04 -0.50
C ASN A 325 13.02 15.22 -0.09
N PHE A 326 11.71 15.15 -0.37
CA PHE A 326 10.74 16.15 0.04
C PHE A 326 10.53 16.19 1.56
N ILE A 327 10.46 15.05 2.24
CA ILE A 327 10.39 15.00 3.71
C ILE A 327 11.68 15.54 4.32
N LYS A 328 12.85 15.15 3.81
CA LYS A 328 14.16 15.67 4.24
C LYS A 328 14.19 17.20 4.12
N SER A 329 13.77 17.76 2.99
CA SER A 329 13.78 19.23 2.79
C SER A 329 12.84 19.98 3.74
N LYS A 330 11.67 19.42 4.06
CA LYS A 330 10.75 19.99 5.07
C LYS A 330 11.29 19.85 6.49
N ALA A 331 11.77 18.66 6.85
CA ALA A 331 12.31 18.34 8.18
C ALA A 331 13.55 19.16 8.54
N LEU A 332 14.34 19.54 7.53
CA LEU A 332 15.48 20.46 7.65
C LEU A 332 15.12 21.84 8.22
N SER A 333 13.84 22.20 8.27
CA SER A 333 13.33 23.42 8.88
C SER A 333 12.91 23.24 10.36
N SER A 334 12.86 22.00 10.88
CA SER A 334 12.40 21.69 12.24
C SER A 334 12.99 20.38 12.78
N PRO A 335 14.30 20.33 13.09
CA PRO A 335 15.00 19.10 13.50
C PRO A 335 14.51 18.50 14.83
N ASP A 336 13.87 19.29 15.69
CA ASP A 336 13.34 18.82 16.98
C ASP A 336 12.06 17.98 16.85
N ILE A 337 11.43 17.98 15.65
CA ILE A 337 10.17 17.29 15.38
C ILE A 337 10.26 15.76 15.59
N PHE A 338 11.46 15.21 15.54
CA PHE A 338 11.70 13.77 15.68
C PHE A 338 11.95 13.34 17.14
N LYS A 339 12.26 14.27 18.03
CA LYS A 339 12.72 13.95 19.40
C LYS A 339 11.67 14.17 20.47
N ALA A 340 10.74 15.08 20.25
CA ALA A 340 9.69 15.40 21.20
C ALA A 340 8.38 14.73 20.80
N ARG A 341 7.60 14.29 21.81
CA ARG A 341 6.18 14.04 21.58
C ARG A 341 5.53 15.35 21.14
N THR A 342 4.67 15.27 20.14
CA THR A 342 4.04 16.46 19.56
C THR A 342 2.57 16.23 19.36
N SER A 343 1.74 17.23 19.59
CA SER A 343 0.31 17.16 19.30
C SER A 343 0.05 17.55 17.85
N ILE A 344 -1.03 17.00 17.29
CA ILE A 344 -1.60 17.38 16.00
C ILE A 344 -3.12 17.26 16.10
N THR A 345 -3.86 18.09 15.36
CA THR A 345 -5.31 17.90 15.21
C THR A 345 -5.59 16.77 14.22
N MET A 346 -6.73 16.10 14.37
CA MET A 346 -7.19 15.09 13.41
C MET A 346 -7.37 15.69 12.01
N ASP A 347 -7.91 16.91 11.90
CA ASP A 347 -8.06 17.62 10.62
C ASP A 347 -6.72 17.82 9.90
N GLU A 348 -5.66 18.19 10.63
CA GLU A 348 -4.32 18.36 10.06
C GLU A 348 -3.69 17.00 9.70
N LEU A 349 -3.91 15.97 10.53
CA LEU A 349 -3.40 14.61 10.33
C LEU A 349 -4.03 13.93 9.11
N GLU A 350 -5.33 14.10 8.94
CA GLU A 350 -6.11 13.69 7.77
C GLU A 350 -5.69 14.46 6.52
N GLY A 351 -5.06 15.63 6.69
CA GLY A 351 -4.30 16.28 5.62
C GLY A 351 -5.17 16.74 4.45
N PHE A 352 -6.40 17.21 4.72
CA PHE A 352 -7.28 17.84 3.74
C PHE A 352 -6.58 19.07 3.13
N SER A 353 -5.83 18.85 2.06
CA SER A 353 -5.04 19.87 1.39
C SER A 353 -5.03 19.61 -0.10
N SER A 354 -5.33 20.67 -0.85
CA SER A 354 -5.15 20.65 -2.30
C SER A 354 -3.66 20.77 -2.65
N GLY A 355 -3.15 19.82 -3.44
CA GLY A 355 -1.78 19.85 -3.97
C GLY A 355 -0.73 19.23 -3.04
N GLN A 356 0.43 19.88 -2.91
CA GLN A 356 1.60 19.39 -2.17
C GLN A 356 1.65 19.88 -0.69
N ASN A 357 0.64 20.64 -0.27
CA ASN A 357 0.60 21.36 1.01
C ASN A 357 0.10 20.50 2.18
N ILE A 358 0.72 19.34 2.37
CA ILE A 358 0.51 18.50 3.55
C ILE A 358 1.50 18.87 4.66
N SER A 359 1.04 18.82 5.91
CA SER A 359 1.87 19.10 7.08
C SER A 359 2.99 18.06 7.22
N LEU A 360 4.15 18.48 7.71
CA LEU A 360 5.27 17.56 7.94
C LEU A 360 4.89 16.47 8.95
N LYS A 361 4.15 16.82 10.01
CA LYS A 361 3.69 15.85 11.02
C LYS A 361 2.77 14.81 10.38
N ALA A 362 1.81 15.24 9.57
CA ALA A 362 0.90 14.33 8.87
C ALA A 362 1.66 13.40 7.92
N LEU A 363 2.62 13.93 7.15
CA LEU A 363 3.50 13.11 6.31
C LEU A 363 4.27 12.07 7.10
N LEU A 364 4.87 12.47 8.22
CA LEU A 364 5.64 11.55 9.05
C LEU A 364 4.75 10.44 9.64
N VAL A 365 3.48 10.69 9.93
CA VAL A 365 2.55 9.63 10.34
C VAL A 365 2.19 8.72 9.18
N GLN A 366 1.86 9.29 8.01
CA GLN A 366 1.46 8.52 6.83
C GLN A 366 2.59 7.63 6.28
N THR A 367 3.84 8.10 6.34
CA THR A 367 5.03 7.29 6.01
C THR A 367 5.49 6.38 7.15
N GLY A 368 4.86 6.46 8.32
CA GLY A 368 5.14 5.59 9.48
C GLY A 368 6.40 5.96 10.27
N CYS A 369 6.97 7.15 10.07
CA CYS A 369 8.03 7.71 10.92
C CYS A 369 7.51 8.12 12.30
N LEU A 370 6.29 8.62 12.36
CA LEU A 370 5.57 8.89 13.60
C LEU A 370 4.31 8.02 13.64
N THR A 371 3.77 7.88 14.83
CA THR A 371 2.55 7.11 15.07
C THR A 371 1.75 7.74 16.19
N ILE A 372 0.46 7.46 16.24
CA ILE A 372 -0.41 7.93 17.30
C ILE A 372 -0.01 7.21 18.60
N LYS A 373 0.21 7.97 19.67
CA LYS A 373 0.61 7.47 20.99
C LYS A 373 -0.52 7.52 22.01
N SER A 374 -1.36 8.54 21.92
CA SER A 374 -2.56 8.66 22.74
C SER A 374 -3.51 9.68 22.13
N LYS A 375 -4.81 9.50 22.40
CA LYS A 375 -5.80 10.56 22.20
C LYS A 375 -5.71 11.56 23.34
N LEU A 376 -5.50 12.84 23.00
CA LEU A 376 -5.41 13.91 24.00
C LEU A 376 -6.78 14.47 24.32
N ASN A 377 -7.62 14.67 23.30
CA ASN A 377 -8.99 15.15 23.41
C ASN A 377 -9.79 14.76 22.15
N MET A 378 -10.99 15.32 21.97
CA MET A 378 -11.87 15.00 20.83
C MET A 378 -11.28 15.37 19.46
N ALA A 379 -10.35 16.32 19.39
CA ALA A 379 -9.81 16.85 18.14
C ALA A 379 -8.31 16.60 17.96
N GLU A 380 -7.58 16.26 19.02
CA GLU A 380 -6.12 16.17 19.01
C GLU A 380 -5.59 14.83 19.50
N VAL A 381 -4.50 14.42 18.89
CA VAL A 381 -3.72 13.23 19.25
C VAL A 381 -2.27 13.59 19.52
N GLU A 382 -1.63 12.79 20.38
CA GLU A 382 -0.20 12.86 20.62
C GLU A 382 0.53 11.91 19.68
N LEU A 383 1.57 12.43 19.01
CA LEU A 383 2.43 11.67 18.12
C LEU A 383 3.78 11.38 18.78
N GLY A 384 4.40 10.28 18.35
CA GLY A 384 5.77 9.95 18.71
C GLY A 384 6.35 8.84 17.84
N CYS A 385 7.64 8.57 18.00
CA CYS A 385 8.30 7.49 17.29
C CYS A 385 7.72 6.12 17.70
N PRO A 386 7.39 5.21 16.77
CA PRO A 386 6.80 3.91 17.09
C PRO A 386 7.73 3.04 17.93
N ASN A 387 9.01 2.95 17.55
CA ASN A 387 9.97 2.00 18.08
C ASN A 387 11.42 2.40 17.76
N LYS A 388 12.38 1.56 18.18
CA LYS A 388 13.81 1.81 18.00
C LYS A 388 14.28 1.80 16.55
N GLU A 389 13.71 0.97 15.67
CA GLU A 389 14.19 0.91 14.28
C GLU A 389 13.86 2.20 13.51
N VAL A 390 12.67 2.77 13.77
CA VAL A 390 12.26 4.04 13.18
C VAL A 390 13.04 5.19 13.81
N GLU A 391 13.29 5.15 15.12
CA GLU A 391 14.12 6.15 15.80
C GLU A 391 15.53 6.18 15.20
N HIS A 392 16.14 5.02 15.02
CA HIS A 392 17.45 4.90 14.38
C HIS A 392 17.47 5.47 12.95
N PHE A 393 16.44 5.16 12.15
CA PHE A 393 16.30 5.70 10.80
C PHE A 393 16.20 7.24 10.80
N LEU A 394 15.39 7.81 11.69
CA LEU A 394 15.24 9.26 11.80
C LEU A 394 16.53 9.94 12.27
N GLU A 395 17.27 9.32 13.19
CA GLU A 395 18.58 9.81 13.63
C GLU A 395 19.61 9.81 12.51
N GLN A 396 19.67 8.74 11.70
CA GLN A 396 20.54 8.66 10.53
C GLN A 396 20.19 9.74 9.51
N LEU A 397 18.89 9.90 9.20
CA LEU A 397 18.40 10.92 8.29
C LEU A 397 18.78 12.34 8.74
N CYS A 398 18.68 12.62 10.05
CA CYS A 398 19.13 13.89 10.61
C CYS A 398 20.66 14.08 10.55
N ALA A 399 21.44 13.00 10.70
CA ALA A 399 22.90 13.04 10.68
C ALA A 399 23.46 13.28 9.27
N GLU A 400 22.94 12.57 8.25
CA GLU A 400 23.32 12.75 6.85
C GLU A 400 23.17 14.20 6.39
N GLU A 401 22.05 14.82 6.74
CA GLU A 401 21.75 16.18 6.32
C GLU A 401 22.64 17.23 7.01
N LYS A 402 23.04 17.00 8.27
CA LYS A 402 24.05 17.83 8.94
C LYS A 402 25.40 17.77 8.22
N LEU A 403 25.81 16.60 7.72
CA LEU A 403 27.04 16.44 6.96
C LEU A 403 26.99 17.16 5.60
N LYS A 404 25.85 17.13 4.90
CA LYS A 404 25.66 17.90 3.66
C LYS A 404 25.78 19.41 3.88
N ARG A 405 25.22 19.95 4.98
CA ARG A 405 25.35 21.38 5.34
C ARG A 405 26.76 21.78 5.80
N GLY A 406 27.52 20.85 6.37
CA GLY A 406 28.89 21.08 6.83
C GLY A 406 29.95 20.99 5.73
N SER A 407 29.57 20.62 4.51
CA SER A 407 30.48 20.57 3.35
C SER A 407 30.50 21.96 2.69
N PRO A 408 31.66 22.65 2.59
CA PRO A 408 31.72 23.91 1.85
C PRO A 408 31.40 23.60 0.38
N MET A 409 30.42 24.33 -0.18
CA MET A 409 30.24 24.37 -1.64
C MET A 409 31.54 24.92 -2.22
N HIS A 410 32.30 24.05 -2.88
CA HIS A 410 33.51 24.43 -3.61
C HIS A 410 33.19 25.07 -4.96
#